data_AF-A0A4R3GSA1-F1
#
_entry.id   AF-A0A4R3GSA1-F1
#
_cell.length_a   1.000
_cell.length_b   1.000
_cell.length_c   1.000
_cell.angle_alpha   90.00
_cell.angle_beta   90.00
_cell.angle_gamma   90.00
#
_symmetry.space_group_name_H-M   'P 1'
#
loop_
_entity.id
_entity.type
_entity.pdbx_description
1 polymer ?
#
loop_
_entity_poly.entity_id
_entity_poly.type
_entity_poly.pdbx_seq_one_letter_code
_entity_poly.pdbx_strand_id
1 'polypeptide(L)'
;MVEKFTFTDDPITYRGQGVTTDGKNWYFSGTNALDKADGNFNTISRDNHAIDPALANPFPDAPKGLNHIGDIDYADGYLYVSLDSSARDPITGAQYNTPVFAIYNASDMSYTGRYFSLNPPHGRQDIASWVAVDAKKGLIYGMAYDNSTEIAVYNLADGSFKQYIPLSKTIDQAQGGKILDGYMYFSTESATKAFYRANLTTGEVEEIGQLDTPGDQEVEGLAFGMTKDGWSLYIINREQPDPSIDEYIGFYRYLRPYGNALSGEIHSSVKGAFIQDSIYLDDAVNQRLRSAFSAVGTPTSEVTSYDENGLTGAISNTESLAFWSQAIGATSTTEGKGYSADFDHTTGGIVFGADATAGSWRLGAIAGYSRTNFDVDARSSSGSSDNVHLGIYGGTEWGPVGFRTGFFYSSHDISTTRHVVFPAFSETLSADYDARTTQAFAELSYRMDFEDTAFEPFANLSYARLKSDGFSETGGTIAALTSDESSMNTAFTTFGVRASTDIALEDAKATVRGMLGWRHAYGDITPSSNLVFNTGASFDSVGAPIAQNALTMEAGLDFNLAKNATIGVSYSGQIAGDTQDHAGKINFNVSF
;
A
#
# COMPACT_ATOMS: atom_id res chain seq x y z
N MET A 1 -12.53 6.00 -11.00
CA MET A 1 -13.04 4.64 -10.77
C MET A 1 -11.85 3.70 -10.77
N VAL A 2 -11.75 2.79 -9.80
CA VAL A 2 -10.65 1.80 -9.77
C VAL A 2 -11.16 0.41 -10.11
N GLU A 3 -12.41 0.09 -9.75
CA GLU A 3 -13.01 -1.21 -10.03
C GLU A 3 -14.53 -1.10 -10.15
N LYS A 4 -15.14 -2.00 -10.94
CA LYS A 4 -16.60 -2.19 -11.05
C LYS A 4 -16.92 -3.65 -10.73
N PHE A 5 -17.84 -3.87 -9.80
CA PHE A 5 -18.43 -5.17 -9.53
C PHE A 5 -19.82 -5.25 -10.16
N THR A 6 -20.18 -6.42 -10.66
CA THR A 6 -21.54 -6.71 -11.14
C THR A 6 -22.08 -7.89 -10.36
N PHE A 7 -23.30 -7.74 -9.83
CA PHE A 7 -23.97 -8.81 -9.10
C PHE A 7 -24.82 -9.66 -10.05
N THR A 8 -24.88 -10.97 -9.85
CA THR A 8 -25.58 -11.90 -10.75
C THR A 8 -26.93 -12.40 -10.21
N ASP A 9 -27.13 -12.36 -8.90
CA ASP A 9 -28.23 -13.08 -8.23
C ASP A 9 -29.37 -12.13 -7.80
N ASP A 10 -30.21 -11.78 -8.77
CA ASP A 10 -31.38 -10.88 -8.64
C ASP A 10 -31.06 -9.56 -7.92
N PRO A 11 -30.03 -8.82 -8.38
CA PRO A 11 -29.50 -7.71 -7.59
C PRO A 11 -30.43 -6.51 -7.54
N ILE A 12 -31.32 -6.35 -8.51
CA ILE A 12 -32.29 -5.24 -8.55
C ILE A 12 -33.23 -5.32 -7.35
N THR A 13 -33.73 -6.52 -7.03
CA THR A 13 -34.66 -6.73 -5.91
C THR A 13 -34.01 -6.49 -4.55
N TYR A 14 -32.71 -6.82 -4.40
CA TYR A 14 -32.05 -6.88 -3.08
C TYR A 14 -31.00 -5.80 -2.81
N ARG A 15 -30.44 -5.20 -3.87
CA ARG A 15 -29.27 -4.30 -3.80
C ARG A 15 -29.41 -3.06 -4.67
N GLY A 16 -30.63 -2.75 -5.11
CA GLY A 16 -30.91 -1.66 -6.05
C GLY A 16 -31.26 -0.32 -5.43
N GLN A 17 -31.06 -0.11 -4.12
CA GLN A 17 -31.43 1.14 -3.44
C GLN A 17 -30.29 1.66 -2.56
N GLY A 18 -29.88 0.89 -1.55
CA GLY A 18 -28.99 1.38 -0.51
C GLY A 18 -27.81 0.48 -0.21
N VAL A 19 -26.78 1.05 0.42
CA VAL A 19 -25.61 0.31 0.89
C VAL A 19 -25.00 0.93 2.15
N THR A 20 -24.56 0.06 3.06
CA THR A 20 -23.69 0.43 4.19
C THR A 20 -22.83 -0.76 4.64
N THR A 21 -21.93 -0.55 5.60
CA THR A 21 -21.07 -1.61 6.14
C THR A 21 -20.80 -1.40 7.63
N ASP A 22 -20.66 -2.50 8.37
CA ASP A 22 -20.15 -2.49 9.74
C ASP A 22 -18.61 -2.64 9.81
N GLY A 23 -17.93 -2.62 8.66
CA GLY A 23 -16.49 -2.85 8.50
C GLY A 23 -16.13 -4.34 8.31
N LYS A 24 -17.04 -5.27 8.55
CA LYS A 24 -16.87 -6.71 8.33
C LYS A 24 -17.84 -7.27 7.31
N ASN A 25 -19.11 -6.90 7.41
CA ASN A 25 -20.20 -7.28 6.55
C ASN A 25 -20.72 -6.05 5.78
N TRP A 26 -21.26 -6.31 4.61
CA TRP A 26 -21.97 -5.33 3.81
C TRP A 26 -23.47 -5.54 3.94
N TYR A 27 -24.20 -4.44 3.93
CA TYR A 27 -25.66 -4.44 4.00
C TYR A 27 -26.17 -3.66 2.80
N PHE A 28 -27.10 -4.25 2.08
CA PHE A 28 -27.74 -3.65 0.93
C PHE A 28 -29.25 -3.60 1.15
N SER A 29 -29.90 -2.62 0.53
CA SER A 29 -31.36 -2.57 0.42
C SER A 29 -31.80 -2.61 -1.04
N GLY A 30 -32.96 -3.22 -1.26
CA GLY A 30 -33.82 -2.95 -2.40
C GLY A 30 -35.17 -2.45 -1.91
N THR A 31 -36.12 -2.22 -2.81
CA THR A 31 -37.39 -1.53 -2.50
C THR A 31 -38.16 -2.10 -1.30
N ASN A 32 -38.10 -3.41 -1.06
CA ASN A 32 -38.78 -4.10 0.05
C ASN A 32 -37.92 -5.15 0.75
N ALA A 33 -36.60 -5.13 0.52
CA ALA A 33 -35.71 -6.21 0.92
C ALA A 33 -34.40 -5.70 1.52
N LEU A 34 -33.81 -6.51 2.39
CA LEU A 34 -32.47 -6.31 2.92
C LEU A 34 -31.60 -7.53 2.61
N ASP A 35 -30.33 -7.29 2.27
CA ASP A 35 -29.33 -8.32 2.01
C ASP A 35 -28.07 -8.05 2.83
N LYS A 36 -27.63 -9.07 3.58
CA LYS A 36 -26.38 -9.06 4.33
C LYS A 36 -25.37 -9.90 3.58
N ALA A 37 -24.20 -9.34 3.32
CA ALA A 37 -23.12 -9.98 2.56
C ALA A 37 -21.77 -9.93 3.30
N ASP A 38 -20.86 -10.82 2.92
CA ASP A 38 -19.48 -10.84 3.43
C ASP A 38 -18.60 -9.76 2.78
N GLY A 39 -17.32 -9.68 3.17
CA GLY A 39 -16.36 -8.73 2.62
C GLY A 39 -16.04 -8.91 1.13
N ASN A 40 -16.43 -10.03 0.53
CA ASN A 40 -16.34 -10.31 -0.91
C ASN A 40 -17.70 -10.12 -1.61
N PHE A 41 -18.68 -9.53 -0.91
CA PHE A 41 -20.04 -9.27 -1.37
C PHE A 41 -20.90 -10.53 -1.63
N ASN A 42 -20.49 -11.70 -1.13
CA ASN A 42 -21.32 -12.91 -1.20
C ASN A 42 -22.44 -12.82 -0.17
N THR A 43 -23.67 -13.15 -0.59
CA THR A 43 -24.86 -13.18 0.28
C THR A 43 -24.67 -14.14 1.47
N ILE A 44 -24.87 -13.62 2.68
CA ILE A 44 -24.96 -14.37 3.94
C ILE A 44 -26.43 -14.67 4.26
N SER A 45 -27.31 -13.66 4.17
CA SER A 45 -28.73 -13.78 4.47
C SER A 45 -29.56 -12.67 3.81
N ARG A 46 -30.80 -12.98 3.41
CA ARG A 46 -31.76 -12.02 2.84
C ARG A 46 -33.06 -12.01 3.63
N ASP A 47 -33.69 -10.84 3.68
CA ASP A 47 -35.09 -10.68 4.06
C ASP A 47 -35.85 -10.03 2.90
N ASN A 48 -36.81 -10.76 2.34
CA ASN A 48 -37.61 -10.34 1.18
C ASN A 48 -38.84 -9.51 1.59
N HIS A 49 -39.09 -9.35 2.89
CA HIS A 49 -40.19 -8.58 3.45
C HIS A 49 -39.67 -7.72 4.61
N ALA A 50 -38.59 -6.98 4.33
CA ALA A 50 -37.86 -6.26 5.35
C ALA A 50 -38.69 -5.12 5.99
N ILE A 51 -39.73 -4.62 5.33
CA ILE A 51 -40.66 -3.66 5.93
C ILE A 51 -41.62 -4.42 6.86
N ASP A 52 -41.43 -4.24 8.17
CA ASP A 52 -42.26 -4.90 9.17
C ASP A 52 -43.75 -4.53 9.00
N PRO A 53 -44.71 -5.46 9.19
CA PRO A 53 -46.14 -5.17 9.09
C PRO A 53 -46.62 -3.99 9.94
N ALA A 54 -45.98 -3.68 11.06
CA ALA A 54 -46.31 -2.50 11.88
C ALA A 54 -45.97 -1.16 11.20
N LEU A 55 -45.05 -1.17 10.24
CA LEU A 55 -44.64 -0.03 9.43
C LEU A 55 -45.30 -0.04 8.05
N ALA A 56 -45.54 -1.23 7.48
CA ALA A 56 -46.20 -1.38 6.18
C ALA A 56 -47.70 -1.05 6.20
N ASN A 57 -48.36 -1.21 7.35
CA ASN A 57 -49.77 -0.83 7.53
C ASN A 57 -49.90 0.63 7.99
N PRO A 58 -51.02 1.32 7.69
CA PRO A 58 -51.31 2.65 8.21
C PRO A 58 -51.08 2.83 9.72
N PHE A 59 -50.31 3.86 10.09
CA PHE A 59 -50.07 4.27 11.50
C PHE A 59 -50.02 5.81 11.62
N PRO A 60 -50.06 6.39 12.85
CA PRO A 60 -50.21 7.83 13.02
C PRO A 60 -49.18 8.69 12.27
N ASP A 61 -47.93 8.25 12.21
CA ASP A 61 -46.86 9.00 11.52
C ASP A 61 -46.79 8.72 10.01
N ALA A 62 -47.31 7.58 9.53
CA ALA A 62 -47.50 7.27 8.11
C ALA A 62 -48.90 6.68 7.86
N PRO A 63 -49.93 7.53 7.65
CA PRO A 63 -51.33 7.10 7.54
C PRO A 63 -51.66 6.19 6.36
N LYS A 64 -50.71 5.98 5.44
CA LYS A 64 -50.83 5.08 4.30
C LYS A 64 -50.04 3.77 4.46
N GLY A 65 -49.21 3.67 5.48
CA GLY A 65 -48.17 2.66 5.58
C GLY A 65 -46.98 2.97 4.68
N LEU A 66 -45.88 2.27 4.90
CA LEU A 66 -44.61 2.43 4.19
C LEU A 66 -44.38 1.25 3.25
N ASN A 67 -43.79 1.50 2.08
CA ASN A 67 -43.64 0.47 1.05
C ASN A 67 -42.39 0.61 0.19
N HIS A 68 -41.48 1.49 0.61
CA HIS A 68 -40.24 1.80 -0.09
C HIS A 68 -39.11 1.91 0.91
N ILE A 69 -38.07 1.11 0.74
CA ILE A 69 -36.78 1.27 1.40
C ILE A 69 -35.83 1.97 0.43
N GLY A 70 -35.16 3.04 0.88
CA GLY A 70 -34.08 3.65 0.11
C GLY A 70 -32.70 3.39 0.74
N ASP A 71 -31.79 4.36 0.68
CA ASP A 71 -30.44 4.21 1.22
C ASP A 71 -30.42 4.11 2.76
N ILE A 72 -29.53 3.26 3.26
CA ILE A 72 -29.46 2.81 4.65
C ILE A 72 -28.11 3.18 5.26
N ASP A 73 -28.04 3.27 6.59
CA ASP A 73 -26.78 3.48 7.30
C ASP A 73 -26.61 2.58 8.52
N TYR A 74 -25.37 2.38 8.94
CA TYR A 74 -25.01 1.54 10.07
C TYR A 74 -24.38 2.37 11.18
N ALA A 75 -24.85 2.15 12.41
CA ALA A 75 -24.12 2.61 13.59
C ALA A 75 -24.43 1.75 14.83
N ASP A 76 -23.38 1.47 15.62
CA ASP A 76 -23.48 0.84 16.94
C ASP A 76 -24.31 -0.44 16.99
N GLY A 77 -24.19 -1.29 15.97
CA GLY A 77 -24.90 -2.58 15.89
C GLY A 77 -26.32 -2.50 15.29
N TYR A 78 -26.75 -1.31 14.87
CA TYR A 78 -28.06 -1.09 14.26
C TYR A 78 -27.95 -0.63 12.82
N LEU A 79 -28.91 -1.05 12.00
CA LEU A 79 -29.19 -0.47 10.69
C LEU A 79 -30.29 0.58 10.87
N TYR A 80 -30.03 1.76 10.34
CA TYR A 80 -31.00 2.84 10.20
C TYR A 80 -31.51 2.77 8.77
N VAL A 81 -32.79 2.49 8.65
CA VAL A 81 -33.45 2.18 7.38
C VAL A 81 -34.39 3.33 7.06
N SER A 82 -34.11 4.05 5.98
CA SER A 82 -35.00 5.09 5.48
C SER A 82 -36.18 4.46 4.75
N LEU A 83 -37.38 4.73 5.24
CA LEU A 83 -38.63 4.19 4.71
C LEU A 83 -39.56 5.30 4.28
N ASP A 84 -40.21 5.16 3.13
CA ASP A 84 -41.26 6.09 2.68
C ASP A 84 -42.45 5.40 1.99
N SER A 85 -43.46 6.19 1.66
CA SER A 85 -44.65 5.82 0.90
C SER A 85 -44.53 6.30 -0.55
N SER A 86 -44.39 5.37 -1.49
CA SER A 86 -44.35 5.66 -2.94
C SER A 86 -45.72 6.04 -3.55
N ALA A 87 -46.82 5.96 -2.79
CA ALA A 87 -48.17 6.19 -3.32
C ALA A 87 -48.58 7.68 -3.31
N ARG A 88 -48.63 8.28 -4.52
CA ARG A 88 -49.16 9.65 -4.75
C ARG A 88 -50.54 9.87 -4.15
N ASP A 89 -50.82 11.13 -3.84
CA ASP A 89 -52.11 11.61 -3.41
C ASP A 89 -53.15 11.49 -4.52
N PRO A 90 -54.22 10.70 -4.35
CA PRO A 90 -55.23 10.53 -5.39
C PRO A 90 -56.11 11.78 -5.59
N ILE A 91 -56.05 12.76 -4.69
CA ILE A 91 -56.80 14.02 -4.71
C ILE A 91 -55.92 15.20 -5.13
N THR A 92 -54.67 15.28 -4.64
CA THR A 92 -53.76 16.42 -4.91
C THR A 92 -52.64 16.10 -5.91
N GLY A 93 -52.37 14.83 -6.19
CA GLY A 93 -51.27 14.39 -7.07
C GLY A 93 -49.87 14.48 -6.46
N ALA A 94 -49.72 15.03 -5.25
CA ALA A 94 -48.47 15.13 -4.52
C ALA A 94 -47.98 13.74 -4.05
N GLN A 95 -46.69 13.44 -4.11
CA GLN A 95 -46.14 12.30 -3.36
C GLN A 95 -46.42 12.52 -1.87
N TYR A 96 -46.93 11.49 -1.18
CA TYR A 96 -47.14 11.59 0.25
C TYR A 96 -45.86 11.18 0.96
N ASN A 97 -45.21 12.20 1.50
CA ASN A 97 -43.85 12.22 2.03
C ASN A 97 -43.89 12.01 3.55
N THR A 98 -44.10 10.78 4.04
CA THR A 98 -44.06 10.52 5.49
C THR A 98 -42.90 9.61 5.85
N PRO A 99 -41.66 10.00 5.53
CA PRO A 99 -40.55 9.11 5.77
C PRO A 99 -40.26 8.99 7.25
N VAL A 100 -39.83 7.79 7.60
CA VAL A 100 -39.33 7.48 8.93
C VAL A 100 -37.96 6.84 8.81
N PHE A 101 -37.14 7.03 9.85
CA PHE A 101 -35.93 6.25 10.01
C PHE A 101 -36.21 5.11 10.98
N ALA A 102 -36.43 3.92 10.46
CA ALA A 102 -36.69 2.72 11.26
C ALA A 102 -35.38 2.05 11.67
N ILE A 103 -35.35 1.44 12.85
CA ILE A 103 -34.14 0.86 13.44
C ILE A 103 -34.25 -0.66 13.42
N TYR A 104 -33.24 -1.31 12.83
CA TYR A 104 -33.14 -2.75 12.67
C TYR A 104 -31.86 -3.27 13.34
N ASN A 105 -31.87 -4.51 13.83
CA ASN A 105 -30.67 -5.16 14.35
C ASN A 105 -29.75 -5.55 13.17
N ALA A 106 -28.49 -5.10 13.15
CA ALA A 106 -27.57 -5.48 12.07
C ALA A 106 -27.17 -6.96 12.11
N SER A 107 -27.32 -7.63 13.26
CA SER A 107 -27.00 -9.06 13.41
C SER A 107 -27.87 -9.94 12.53
N ASP A 108 -29.19 -9.69 12.50
CA ASP A 108 -30.20 -10.55 11.87
C ASP A 108 -31.21 -9.80 10.99
N MET A 109 -31.02 -8.49 10.79
CA MET A 109 -31.90 -7.60 10.01
C MET A 109 -33.35 -7.54 10.52
N SER A 110 -33.60 -7.85 11.79
CA SER A 110 -34.94 -7.75 12.38
C SER A 110 -35.28 -6.33 12.82
N TYR A 111 -36.54 -5.91 12.64
CA TYR A 111 -37.03 -4.62 13.12
C TYR A 111 -37.06 -4.57 14.65
N THR A 112 -36.53 -3.49 15.24
CA THR A 112 -36.42 -3.36 16.70
C THR A 112 -37.71 -2.88 17.38
N GLY A 113 -38.73 -2.50 16.60
CA GLY A 113 -39.94 -1.82 17.11
C GLY A 113 -39.78 -0.31 17.29
N ARG A 114 -38.63 0.27 16.87
CA ARG A 114 -38.32 1.70 17.03
C ARG A 114 -38.14 2.39 15.67
N TYR A 115 -38.70 3.58 15.54
CA TYR A 115 -38.47 4.47 14.40
C TYR A 115 -38.42 5.93 14.87
N PHE A 116 -37.83 6.80 14.05
CA PHE A 116 -37.89 8.25 14.20
C PHE A 116 -38.89 8.85 13.22
N SER A 117 -39.85 9.61 13.75
CA SER A 117 -40.77 10.41 12.95
C SER A 117 -40.09 11.72 12.56
N LEU A 118 -39.97 12.00 11.26
CA LEU A 118 -39.29 13.20 10.78
C LEU A 118 -40.29 14.34 10.67
N ASN A 119 -40.11 15.43 11.42
CA ASN A 119 -41.02 16.57 11.38
C ASN A 119 -40.26 17.91 11.43
N PRO A 120 -39.54 18.26 10.36
CA PRO A 120 -38.75 19.48 10.36
C PRO A 120 -39.63 20.72 10.09
N PRO A 121 -39.18 21.94 10.46
CA PRO A 121 -40.01 23.16 10.43
C PRO A 121 -40.56 23.55 9.05
N HIS A 122 -39.88 23.19 7.95
CA HIS A 122 -40.35 23.48 6.59
C HIS A 122 -41.36 22.43 6.07
N GLY A 123 -41.79 21.52 6.93
CA GLY A 123 -42.69 20.42 6.61
C GLY A 123 -41.96 19.21 6.04
N ARG A 124 -42.64 18.07 5.99
CA ARG A 124 -42.19 16.87 5.29
C ARG A 124 -42.40 17.07 3.78
N GLN A 125 -41.54 17.87 3.15
CA GLN A 125 -41.44 17.88 1.69
C GLN A 125 -40.48 16.75 1.33
N ASP A 126 -40.95 15.81 0.52
CA ASP A 126 -40.26 14.67 -0.11
C ASP A 126 -38.86 14.46 0.46
N ILE A 127 -38.76 14.01 1.73
CA ILE A 127 -37.43 13.84 2.33
C ILE A 127 -36.87 12.63 1.61
N ALA A 128 -35.74 12.83 0.93
CA ALA A 128 -35.05 11.82 0.17
C ALA A 128 -35.01 10.53 0.99
N SER A 129 -35.28 9.41 0.32
CA SER A 129 -35.30 8.08 0.94
C SER A 129 -33.87 7.62 1.25
N TRP A 130 -33.13 8.38 2.06
CA TRP A 130 -31.83 8.02 2.58
C TRP A 130 -31.66 8.54 4.00
N VAL A 131 -30.76 7.91 4.75
CA VAL A 131 -30.38 8.34 6.10
C VAL A 131 -28.86 8.29 6.25
N ALA A 132 -28.31 9.26 6.98
CA ALA A 132 -26.91 9.25 7.38
C ALA A 132 -26.80 9.49 8.90
N VAL A 133 -25.99 8.70 9.58
CA VAL A 133 -25.90 8.68 11.05
C VAL A 133 -24.49 9.02 11.52
N ASP A 134 -24.36 10.09 12.32
CA ASP A 134 -23.14 10.41 13.07
C ASP A 134 -23.35 10.03 14.54
N ALA A 135 -23.15 8.76 14.86
CA ALA A 135 -23.33 8.25 16.22
C ALA A 135 -22.36 8.91 17.22
N LYS A 136 -21.15 9.29 16.79
CA LYS A 136 -20.17 10.00 17.63
C LYS A 136 -20.69 11.35 18.09
N LYS A 137 -21.43 12.06 17.24
CA LYS A 137 -22.07 13.34 17.59
C LYS A 137 -23.51 13.20 18.08
N GLY A 138 -24.08 12.00 18.03
CA GLY A 138 -25.47 11.73 18.34
C GLY A 138 -26.43 12.44 17.38
N LEU A 139 -26.13 12.42 16.08
CA LEU A 139 -26.91 13.13 15.05
C LEU A 139 -27.33 12.21 13.91
N ILE A 140 -28.47 12.53 13.31
CA ILE A 140 -29.00 11.92 12.09
C ILE A 140 -29.26 13.03 11.08
N TYR A 141 -29.09 12.72 9.81
CA TYR A 141 -29.18 13.68 8.72
C TYR A 141 -30.06 13.13 7.61
N GLY A 142 -30.76 14.06 6.95
CA GLY A 142 -31.55 13.84 5.74
C GLY A 142 -31.70 15.16 4.99
N MET A 143 -32.34 15.13 3.82
CA MET A 143 -32.71 16.36 3.10
C MET A 143 -33.89 16.09 2.16
N ALA A 144 -34.43 17.13 1.53
CA ALA A 144 -35.42 16.96 0.47
C ALA A 144 -34.82 16.27 -0.77
N TYR A 145 -35.59 15.42 -1.43
CA TYR A 145 -35.23 14.71 -2.65
C TYR A 145 -34.91 15.68 -3.79
N ASP A 146 -35.87 16.56 -4.11
CA ASP A 146 -35.74 17.55 -5.18
C ASP A 146 -35.29 18.92 -4.65
N ASN A 147 -34.42 19.57 -5.42
CA ASN A 147 -34.00 20.97 -5.27
C ASN A 147 -33.66 21.41 -3.82
N SER A 148 -33.00 20.53 -3.08
CA SER A 148 -32.61 20.78 -1.69
C SER A 148 -31.60 21.91 -1.58
N THR A 149 -31.86 22.85 -0.68
CA THR A 149 -30.96 23.97 -0.36
C THR A 149 -30.37 23.87 1.05
N GLU A 150 -30.70 22.81 1.79
CA GLU A 150 -30.30 22.64 3.18
C GLU A 150 -30.31 21.15 3.62
N ILE A 151 -29.45 20.80 4.56
CA ILE A 151 -29.45 19.49 5.23
C ILE A 151 -30.25 19.60 6.51
N ALA A 152 -31.25 18.73 6.69
CA ALA A 152 -31.99 18.61 7.94
C ALA A 152 -31.20 17.75 8.94
N VAL A 153 -31.01 18.27 10.15
CA VAL A 153 -30.29 17.58 11.24
C VAL A 153 -31.25 17.24 12.36
N TYR A 154 -31.19 16.02 12.85
CA TYR A 154 -32.00 15.48 13.94
C TYR A 154 -31.11 14.93 15.06
N ASN A 155 -31.62 14.88 16.29
CA ASN A 155 -30.92 14.25 17.40
C ASN A 155 -31.12 12.73 17.35
N LEU A 156 -30.04 11.96 17.42
CA LEU A 156 -30.08 10.49 17.38
C LEU A 156 -30.80 9.87 18.59
N ALA A 157 -30.85 10.59 19.72
CA ALA A 157 -31.49 10.09 20.94
C ALA A 157 -33.00 9.88 20.79
N ASP A 158 -33.68 10.76 20.06
CA ASP A 158 -35.14 10.82 20.01
C ASP A 158 -35.73 11.21 18.64
N GLY A 159 -34.91 11.49 17.63
CA GLY A 159 -35.34 11.92 16.31
C GLY A 159 -35.83 13.37 16.23
N SER A 160 -35.70 14.15 17.31
CA SER A 160 -36.14 15.55 17.32
C SER A 160 -35.31 16.40 16.35
N PHE A 161 -35.97 17.30 15.62
CA PHE A 161 -35.29 18.24 14.73
C PHE A 161 -34.36 19.16 15.53
N LYS A 162 -33.14 19.32 15.04
CA LYS A 162 -32.09 20.16 15.65
C LYS A 162 -31.89 21.47 14.91
N GLN A 163 -31.59 21.41 13.62
CA GLN A 163 -31.31 22.58 12.78
C GLN A 163 -31.28 22.21 11.29
N TYR A 164 -31.26 23.23 10.44
CA TYR A 164 -30.89 23.12 9.04
C TYR A 164 -29.44 23.61 8.84
N ILE A 165 -28.69 22.95 7.96
CA ILE A 165 -27.40 23.43 7.46
C ILE A 165 -27.62 23.93 6.03
N PRO A 166 -27.57 25.24 5.77
CA PRO A 166 -27.77 25.78 4.41
C PRO A 166 -26.64 25.34 3.51
N LEU A 167 -26.94 25.03 2.25
CA LEU A 167 -25.99 24.62 1.24
C LEU A 167 -25.62 25.79 0.34
N SER A 168 -24.34 25.89 -0.06
CA SER A 168 -23.87 26.94 -0.99
C SER A 168 -24.37 26.74 -2.42
N LYS A 169 -24.90 25.56 -2.74
CA LYS A 169 -25.51 25.19 -4.02
C LYS A 169 -26.70 24.26 -3.77
N THR A 170 -27.68 24.32 -4.66
CA THR A 170 -28.82 23.39 -4.67
C THR A 170 -28.35 21.98 -5.05
N ILE A 171 -28.83 20.98 -4.33
CA ILE A 171 -28.67 19.56 -4.67
C ILE A 171 -30.03 19.04 -5.13
N ASP A 172 -30.08 18.50 -6.34
CA ASP A 172 -31.30 17.95 -6.93
C ASP A 172 -31.21 16.42 -7.00
N GLN A 173 -32.33 15.75 -6.74
CA GLN A 173 -32.49 14.29 -6.79
C GLN A 173 -31.42 13.54 -5.98
N ALA A 174 -31.26 13.88 -4.70
CA ALA A 174 -30.33 13.19 -3.82
C ALA A 174 -30.83 11.77 -3.50
N GLN A 175 -30.02 10.76 -3.78
CA GLN A 175 -30.41 9.34 -3.69
C GLN A 175 -29.76 8.61 -2.51
N GLY A 176 -28.55 9.02 -2.12
CA GLY A 176 -27.82 8.45 -1.00
C GLY A 176 -27.07 9.50 -0.20
N GLY A 177 -26.75 9.17 1.05
CA GLY A 177 -26.07 10.07 1.97
C GLY A 177 -25.18 9.31 2.95
N LYS A 178 -23.91 9.71 3.10
CA LYS A 178 -23.02 9.21 4.17
C LYS A 178 -22.11 10.30 4.73
N ILE A 179 -21.77 10.16 5.99
CA ILE A 179 -20.87 11.09 6.68
C ILE A 179 -19.47 10.52 6.75
N LEU A 180 -18.50 11.36 6.43
CA LEU A 180 -17.10 11.06 6.66
C LEU A 180 -16.31 12.35 6.92
N ASP A 181 -15.52 12.35 7.99
CA ASP A 181 -14.59 13.43 8.35
C ASP A 181 -15.19 14.85 8.37
N GLY A 182 -16.42 14.98 8.87
CA GLY A 182 -17.11 16.28 8.97
C GLY A 182 -17.71 16.79 7.66
N TYR A 183 -17.70 15.97 6.62
CA TYR A 183 -18.42 16.20 5.37
C TYR A 183 -19.59 15.23 5.25
N MET A 184 -20.65 15.70 4.60
CA MET A 184 -21.70 14.85 4.08
C MET A 184 -21.44 14.59 2.61
N TYR A 185 -21.53 13.33 2.19
CA TYR A 185 -21.37 12.90 0.81
C TYR A 185 -22.70 12.46 0.27
N PHE A 186 -23.00 12.86 -0.97
CA PHE A 186 -24.26 12.55 -1.63
C PHE A 186 -24.04 12.04 -3.04
N SER A 187 -24.86 11.08 -3.41
CA SER A 187 -25.09 10.67 -4.79
C SER A 187 -26.37 11.31 -5.31
N THR A 188 -26.41 11.62 -6.61
CA THR A 188 -27.57 12.25 -7.23
C THR A 188 -27.96 11.56 -8.52
N GLU A 189 -29.26 11.54 -8.79
CA GLU A 189 -29.83 11.10 -10.07
C GLU A 189 -29.90 12.22 -11.11
N SER A 190 -29.03 13.23 -10.96
CA SER A 190 -28.96 14.38 -11.87
C SER A 190 -28.62 13.98 -13.31
N ALA A 191 -28.80 14.92 -14.25
CA ALA A 191 -28.46 14.71 -15.66
C ALA A 191 -27.00 14.27 -15.89
N THR A 192 -26.10 14.63 -14.97
CA THR A 192 -24.68 14.26 -15.01
C THR A 192 -24.30 13.18 -13.99
N LYS A 193 -25.27 12.63 -13.25
CA LYS A 193 -25.03 11.59 -12.21
C LYS A 193 -23.91 12.00 -11.25
N ALA A 194 -24.00 13.24 -10.80
CA ALA A 194 -22.95 13.87 -10.01
C ALA A 194 -22.94 13.37 -8.55
N PHE A 195 -21.73 13.39 -7.99
CA PHE A 195 -21.45 13.16 -6.59
C PHE A 195 -21.01 14.47 -5.96
N TYR A 196 -21.56 14.77 -4.80
CA TYR A 196 -21.27 15.99 -4.07
C TYR A 196 -20.72 15.68 -2.69
N ARG A 197 -19.97 16.63 -2.13
CA ARG A 197 -19.76 16.72 -0.69
C ARG A 197 -20.15 18.10 -0.19
N ALA A 198 -20.75 18.15 0.99
CA ALA A 198 -21.03 19.39 1.71
C ALA A 198 -20.27 19.40 3.04
N ASN A 199 -19.55 20.48 3.32
CA ASN A 199 -18.95 20.66 4.63
C ASN A 199 -20.06 20.90 5.67
N LEU A 200 -20.16 20.03 6.70
CA LEU A 200 -21.24 20.11 7.69
C LEU A 200 -21.16 21.33 8.61
N THR A 201 -20.06 22.08 8.58
CA THR A 201 -19.87 23.32 9.35
C THR A 201 -20.20 24.55 8.53
N THR A 202 -19.72 24.62 7.28
CA THR A 202 -19.85 25.83 6.44
C THR A 202 -21.02 25.76 5.45
N GLY A 203 -21.51 24.56 5.13
CA GLY A 203 -22.49 24.36 4.07
C GLY A 203 -21.91 24.42 2.65
N GLU A 204 -20.59 24.59 2.52
CA GLU A 204 -19.94 24.66 1.22
C GLU A 204 -20.04 23.32 0.48
N VAL A 205 -20.63 23.36 -0.72
CA VAL A 205 -20.84 22.23 -1.62
C VAL A 205 -19.77 22.20 -2.70
N GLU A 206 -19.14 21.04 -2.83
CA GLU A 206 -18.21 20.72 -3.89
C GLU A 206 -18.73 19.51 -4.68
N GLU A 207 -18.68 19.60 -6.00
CA GLU A 207 -18.83 18.41 -6.84
C GLU A 207 -17.51 17.65 -6.81
N ILE A 208 -17.56 16.38 -6.41
CA ILE A 208 -16.36 15.56 -6.28
C ILE A 208 -16.14 14.69 -7.52
N GLY A 209 -17.19 14.47 -8.33
CA GLY A 209 -17.14 13.97 -9.71
C GLY A 209 -18.48 13.40 -10.15
N GLN A 210 -18.46 12.55 -11.17
CA GLN A 210 -19.65 12.10 -11.89
C GLN A 210 -19.51 10.64 -12.35
N LEU A 211 -20.64 9.98 -12.59
CA LEU A 211 -20.69 8.68 -13.26
C LEU A 211 -21.04 8.83 -14.73
N ASP A 212 -20.06 8.62 -15.60
CA ASP A 212 -20.23 8.65 -17.06
C ASP A 212 -20.21 7.22 -17.61
N THR A 213 -21.39 6.62 -17.78
CA THR A 213 -21.57 5.29 -18.35
C THR A 213 -22.62 5.31 -19.47
N PRO A 214 -22.45 4.52 -20.55
CA PRO A 214 -23.41 4.50 -21.66
C PRO A 214 -24.79 3.96 -21.27
N GLY A 215 -25.84 4.54 -21.85
CA GLY A 215 -27.24 4.07 -21.73
C GLY A 215 -28.00 4.69 -20.56
N ASP A 216 -29.15 4.08 -20.25
CA ASP A 216 -30.00 4.53 -19.14
C ASP A 216 -29.35 4.08 -17.83
N GLN A 217 -29.32 4.98 -16.85
CA GLN A 217 -28.72 4.74 -15.54
C GLN A 217 -29.49 5.48 -14.46
N GLU A 218 -29.57 4.85 -13.28
CA GLU A 218 -30.11 5.43 -12.05
C GLU A 218 -29.10 5.25 -10.92
N VAL A 219 -28.47 6.36 -10.49
CA VAL A 219 -27.51 6.34 -9.38
C VAL A 219 -28.29 6.26 -8.06
N GLU A 220 -27.85 5.38 -7.18
CA GLU A 220 -28.55 5.03 -5.94
C GLU A 220 -27.66 5.35 -4.72
N GLY A 221 -27.73 4.53 -3.66
CA GLY A 221 -26.94 4.68 -2.43
C GLY A 221 -25.42 4.63 -2.60
N LEU A 222 -24.73 5.22 -1.61
CA LEU A 222 -23.27 5.18 -1.50
C LEU A 222 -22.83 4.73 -0.11
N ALA A 223 -21.62 4.19 -0.01
CA ALA A 223 -21.01 3.75 1.25
C ALA A 223 -19.51 3.98 1.28
N PHE A 224 -18.95 4.08 2.48
CA PHE A 224 -17.51 4.07 2.69
C PHE A 224 -17.05 2.72 3.23
N GLY A 225 -16.16 2.06 2.50
CA GLY A 225 -15.42 0.92 3.02
C GLY A 225 -14.10 1.39 3.61
N MET A 226 -13.95 1.25 4.92
CA MET A 226 -12.71 1.57 5.62
C MET A 226 -11.69 0.43 5.45
N THR A 227 -10.45 0.76 5.12
CA THR A 227 -9.32 -0.17 5.06
C THR A 227 -8.21 0.30 6.00
N LYS A 228 -7.18 -0.52 6.20
CA LYS A 228 -5.98 -0.08 6.93
C LYS A 228 -5.28 1.11 6.24
N ASP A 229 -5.49 1.28 4.94
CA ASP A 229 -4.80 2.24 4.07
C ASP A 229 -5.68 3.44 3.67
N GLY A 230 -6.80 3.66 4.36
CA GLY A 230 -7.74 4.75 4.10
C GLY A 230 -9.16 4.26 3.89
N TRP A 231 -9.85 4.79 2.89
CA TRP A 231 -11.22 4.37 2.59
C TRP A 231 -11.50 4.37 1.09
N SER A 232 -12.52 3.59 0.72
CA SER A 232 -13.04 3.57 -0.64
C SER A 232 -14.48 4.05 -0.63
N LEU A 233 -14.84 4.92 -1.57
CA LEU A 233 -16.22 5.27 -1.85
C LEU A 233 -16.80 4.21 -2.78
N TYR A 234 -17.90 3.62 -2.35
CA TYR A 234 -18.68 2.68 -3.11
C TYR A 234 -20.01 3.31 -3.51
N ILE A 235 -20.45 3.05 -4.73
CA ILE A 235 -21.66 3.66 -5.30
C ILE A 235 -22.44 2.59 -6.04
N ILE A 236 -23.74 2.49 -5.76
CA ILE A 236 -24.68 1.67 -6.52
C ILE A 236 -25.17 2.47 -7.72
N ASN A 237 -25.18 1.82 -8.88
CA ASN A 237 -25.81 2.31 -10.09
C ASN A 237 -26.69 1.21 -10.67
N ARG A 238 -27.93 1.53 -11.02
CA ARG A 238 -28.77 0.67 -11.85
C ARG A 238 -28.48 1.03 -13.30
N GLU A 239 -28.19 0.03 -14.11
CA GLU A 239 -27.71 0.24 -15.48
C GLU A 239 -28.53 -0.56 -16.48
N GLN A 240 -28.95 0.13 -17.54
CA GLN A 240 -29.51 -0.45 -18.74
C GLN A 240 -28.79 0.15 -19.97
N PRO A 241 -27.64 -0.42 -20.37
CA PRO A 241 -26.80 0.14 -21.43
C PRO A 241 -27.46 0.08 -22.82
N ASP A 242 -28.38 -0.86 -23.02
CA ASP A 242 -29.20 -1.00 -24.22
C ASP A 242 -30.60 -1.53 -23.83
N PRO A 243 -31.69 -1.09 -24.49
CA PRO A 243 -33.05 -1.56 -24.20
C PRO A 243 -33.28 -3.08 -24.35
N SER A 244 -32.39 -3.81 -25.01
CA SER A 244 -32.42 -5.27 -25.16
C SER A 244 -31.70 -6.03 -24.05
N ILE A 245 -30.99 -5.32 -23.17
CA ILE A 245 -30.30 -5.86 -22.01
C ILE A 245 -31.19 -5.60 -20.78
N ASP A 246 -31.39 -6.62 -19.97
CA ASP A 246 -32.09 -6.47 -18.69
C ASP A 246 -31.27 -5.56 -17.77
N GLU A 247 -31.98 -4.73 -17.01
CA GLU A 247 -31.38 -3.85 -16.01
C GLU A 247 -30.56 -4.66 -14.99
N TYR A 248 -29.37 -4.16 -14.63
CA TYR A 248 -28.50 -4.79 -13.64
C TYR A 248 -27.89 -3.76 -12.69
N ILE A 249 -27.22 -4.24 -11.63
CA ILE A 249 -26.55 -3.37 -10.66
C ILE A 249 -25.04 -3.34 -10.93
N GLY A 250 -24.52 -2.15 -11.22
CA GLY A 250 -23.11 -1.83 -11.12
C GLY A 250 -22.77 -1.32 -9.72
N PHE A 251 -21.74 -1.88 -9.12
CA PHE A 251 -21.22 -1.45 -7.82
C PHE A 251 -19.80 -0.93 -7.99
N TYR A 252 -19.65 0.39 -7.96
CA TYR A 252 -18.43 1.09 -8.34
C TYR A 252 -17.58 1.40 -7.14
N ARG A 253 -16.30 1.03 -7.19
CA ARG A 253 -15.31 1.37 -6.17
C ARG A 253 -14.40 2.49 -6.66
N TYR A 254 -14.42 3.60 -5.94
CA TYR A 254 -13.48 4.71 -6.05
C TYR A 254 -12.57 4.68 -4.84
N LEU A 255 -11.27 4.52 -5.06
CA LEU A 255 -10.31 4.72 -3.98
C LEU A 255 -10.27 6.22 -3.68
N ARG A 256 -10.55 6.60 -2.43
CA ARG A 256 -9.98 7.83 -1.88
C ARG A 256 -9.00 7.39 -0.81
N PRO A 257 -7.77 7.05 -1.21
CA PRO A 257 -6.77 6.83 -0.21
C PRO A 257 -6.53 8.17 0.48
N TYR A 258 -6.78 8.22 1.77
CA TYR A 258 -5.73 8.77 2.60
C TYR A 258 -4.76 7.60 2.85
N GLY A 259 -3.81 7.40 1.95
CA GLY A 259 -2.67 8.29 1.92
C GLY A 259 -2.60 9.05 0.60
N ASN A 260 -2.05 10.24 0.68
CA ASN A 260 -2.08 11.30 -0.31
C ASN A 260 -1.76 10.76 -1.73
N ALA A 261 -2.76 10.47 -2.58
CA ALA A 261 -2.52 10.03 -3.97
C ALA A 261 -1.73 11.09 -4.77
N LEU A 262 -1.80 12.34 -4.32
CA LEU A 262 -1.02 13.46 -4.83
C LEU A 262 0.38 13.59 -4.21
N SER A 263 0.78 12.65 -3.34
CA SER A 263 2.02 12.73 -2.58
C SER A 263 3.27 12.59 -3.41
N GLY A 264 3.24 11.89 -4.55
CA GLY A 264 4.47 11.47 -5.23
C GLY A 264 5.41 10.66 -4.33
N GLU A 265 4.89 9.97 -3.31
CA GLU A 265 5.67 9.31 -2.26
C GLU A 265 6.69 8.30 -2.80
N ILE A 266 6.38 7.64 -3.93
CA ILE A 266 7.30 6.71 -4.61
C ILE A 266 8.69 7.34 -4.84
N HIS A 267 8.77 8.64 -5.18
CA HIS A 267 10.04 9.34 -5.39
C HIS A 267 10.89 9.43 -4.13
N SER A 268 10.26 9.51 -2.96
CA SER A 268 10.94 9.50 -1.67
C SER A 268 11.33 8.08 -1.27
N SER A 269 10.44 7.11 -1.40
CA SER A 269 10.71 5.72 -1.01
C SER A 269 11.83 5.06 -1.82
N VAL A 270 11.92 5.36 -3.13
CA VAL A 270 13.02 4.92 -4.00
C VAL A 270 14.40 5.34 -3.46
N LYS A 271 14.51 6.53 -2.84
CA LYS A 271 15.77 6.97 -2.22
C LYS A 271 16.17 6.07 -1.04
N GLY A 272 15.20 5.68 -0.23
CA GLY A 272 15.40 4.73 0.85
C GLY A 272 15.87 3.37 0.33
N ALA A 273 15.25 2.90 -0.76
CA ALA A 273 15.61 1.63 -1.42
C ALA A 273 17.09 1.59 -1.82
N PHE A 274 17.61 2.61 -2.50
CA PHE A 274 19.01 2.63 -2.92
C PHE A 274 20.02 2.70 -1.78
N ILE A 275 19.68 3.38 -0.67
CA ILE A 275 20.51 3.37 0.53
C ILE A 275 20.49 1.99 1.20
N GLN A 276 19.35 1.29 1.22
CA GLN A 276 19.26 -0.06 1.78
C GLN A 276 20.02 -1.09 0.93
N ASP A 277 19.80 -1.07 -0.39
CA ASP A 277 20.40 -1.97 -1.38
C ASP A 277 21.93 -1.80 -1.50
N SER A 278 22.50 -0.72 -0.95
CA SER A 278 23.95 -0.51 -0.87
C SER A 278 24.66 -1.69 -0.20
N ILE A 279 23.97 -2.42 0.70
CA ILE A 279 24.52 -3.58 1.40
C ILE A 279 24.91 -4.73 0.46
N TYR A 280 24.26 -4.87 -0.70
CA TYR A 280 24.53 -6.02 -1.58
C TYR A 280 25.94 -6.00 -2.16
N LEU A 281 26.50 -4.81 -2.44
CA LEU A 281 27.88 -4.66 -2.90
C LEU A 281 28.88 -4.89 -1.76
N ASP A 282 28.57 -4.38 -0.56
CA ASP A 282 29.37 -4.61 0.65
C ASP A 282 29.47 -6.12 0.93
N ASP A 283 28.35 -6.84 0.90
CA ASP A 283 28.27 -8.28 1.14
C ASP A 283 29.00 -9.11 0.07
N ALA A 284 28.87 -8.74 -1.22
CA ALA A 284 29.56 -9.42 -2.31
C ALA A 284 31.09 -9.35 -2.14
N VAL A 285 31.61 -8.15 -1.90
CA VAL A 285 33.04 -7.93 -1.69
C VAL A 285 33.52 -8.53 -0.37
N ASN A 286 32.75 -8.38 0.71
CA ASN A 286 33.11 -8.92 2.01
C ASN A 286 33.20 -10.46 1.96
N GLN A 287 32.23 -11.14 1.32
CA GLN A 287 32.29 -12.58 1.12
C GLN A 287 33.49 -12.99 0.27
N ARG A 288 33.78 -12.26 -0.83
CA ARG A 288 34.96 -12.54 -1.65
C ARG A 288 36.25 -12.46 -0.83
N LEU A 289 36.43 -11.38 -0.08
CA LEU A 289 37.63 -11.17 0.75
C LEU A 289 37.72 -12.23 1.86
N ARG A 290 36.62 -12.53 2.55
CA ARG A 290 36.56 -13.61 3.56
C ARG A 290 36.95 -14.96 2.96
N SER A 291 36.46 -15.28 1.78
CA SER A 291 36.80 -16.53 1.07
C SER A 291 38.27 -16.55 0.64
N ALA A 292 38.85 -15.40 0.26
CA ALA A 292 40.25 -15.29 -0.12
C ALA A 292 41.23 -15.47 1.06
N PHE A 293 40.78 -15.18 2.28
CA PHE A 293 41.57 -15.31 3.50
C PHE A 293 41.18 -16.54 4.33
N SER A 294 40.31 -17.42 3.82
CA SER A 294 39.78 -18.59 4.53
C SER A 294 39.20 -18.25 5.91
N ALA A 295 38.44 -17.15 5.97
CA ALA A 295 37.78 -16.67 7.19
C ALA A 295 36.64 -17.60 7.64
N VAL A 296 36.29 -17.52 8.93
CA VAL A 296 35.32 -18.40 9.60
C VAL A 296 34.01 -18.46 8.82
N GLY A 297 33.44 -19.65 8.58
CA GLY A 297 32.14 -19.79 7.92
C GLY A 297 32.08 -19.18 6.53
N THR A 298 33.13 -19.36 5.72
CA THR A 298 33.12 -18.98 4.31
C THR A 298 33.54 -20.18 3.46
N PRO A 299 32.73 -20.61 2.49
CA PRO A 299 33.15 -21.68 1.60
C PRO A 299 34.36 -21.24 0.78
N THR A 300 35.28 -22.18 0.55
CA THR A 300 36.29 -22.03 -0.50
C THR A 300 35.58 -22.01 -1.84
N SER A 301 35.55 -20.84 -2.49
CA SER A 301 34.97 -20.66 -3.81
C SER A 301 36.00 -20.96 -4.90
N GLU A 302 35.55 -21.46 -6.05
CA GLU A 302 36.40 -21.46 -7.24
C GLU A 302 36.46 -20.04 -7.81
N VAL A 303 37.64 -19.65 -8.23
CA VAL A 303 37.90 -18.44 -9.00
C VAL A 303 38.63 -18.83 -10.27
N THR A 304 38.41 -18.08 -11.34
CA THR A 304 39.30 -18.18 -12.51
C THR A 304 40.57 -17.42 -12.17
N SER A 305 41.73 -18.08 -12.16
CA SER A 305 43.01 -17.44 -11.92
C SER A 305 43.80 -17.24 -13.20
N TYR A 306 44.64 -16.22 -13.24
CA TYR A 306 45.61 -15.99 -14.31
C TYR A 306 47.02 -15.95 -13.74
N ASP A 307 47.85 -16.89 -14.18
CA ASP A 307 49.26 -17.02 -13.79
C ASP A 307 50.17 -17.18 -15.03
N GLU A 308 51.44 -17.54 -14.81
CA GLU A 308 52.45 -17.75 -15.86
C GLU A 308 52.06 -18.83 -16.89
N ASN A 309 51.14 -19.73 -16.55
CA ASN A 309 50.64 -20.80 -17.39
C ASN A 309 49.30 -20.46 -18.08
N GLY A 310 48.77 -19.25 -17.87
CA GLY A 310 47.52 -18.76 -18.47
C GLY A 310 46.32 -18.83 -17.52
N LEU A 311 45.12 -18.98 -18.08
CA LEU A 311 43.87 -19.05 -17.30
C LEU A 311 43.67 -20.48 -16.76
N THR A 312 43.50 -20.59 -15.45
CA THR A 312 43.31 -21.86 -14.72
C THR A 312 42.20 -21.73 -13.69
N GLY A 313 41.51 -22.82 -13.35
CA GLY A 313 40.68 -22.85 -12.14
C GLY A 313 41.57 -22.83 -10.90
N ALA A 314 41.21 -22.05 -9.89
CA ALA A 314 41.90 -22.03 -8.60
C ALA A 314 40.90 -21.87 -7.45
N ILE A 315 41.35 -22.22 -6.25
CA ILE A 315 40.61 -21.90 -5.04
C ILE A 315 40.78 -20.42 -4.69
N SER A 316 39.77 -19.87 -4.01
CA SER A 316 39.60 -18.45 -3.69
C SER A 316 40.80 -17.77 -3.02
N ASN A 317 41.67 -18.51 -2.34
CA ASN A 317 42.86 -18.01 -1.65
C ASN A 317 44.12 -17.93 -2.53
N THR A 318 44.01 -18.20 -3.84
CA THR A 318 45.12 -18.09 -4.79
C THR A 318 45.86 -16.75 -4.69
N GLU A 319 47.19 -16.78 -4.73
CA GLU A 319 48.01 -15.56 -4.71
C GLU A 319 47.99 -14.81 -6.06
N SER A 320 47.66 -15.52 -7.14
CA SER A 320 47.55 -14.99 -8.50
C SER A 320 46.35 -14.05 -8.67
N LEU A 321 46.30 -13.38 -9.83
CA LEU A 321 45.12 -12.62 -10.25
C LEU A 321 43.93 -13.57 -10.33
N ALA A 322 42.84 -13.25 -9.63
CA ALA A 322 41.64 -14.04 -9.57
C ALA A 322 40.44 -13.23 -10.06
N PHE A 323 39.58 -13.88 -10.84
CA PHE A 323 38.31 -13.38 -11.34
C PHE A 323 37.17 -14.14 -10.66
N TRP A 324 36.14 -13.42 -10.27
CA TRP A 324 34.96 -13.96 -9.60
C TRP A 324 33.69 -13.26 -10.07
N SER A 325 32.55 -13.88 -9.82
CA SER A 325 31.25 -13.29 -10.06
C SER A 325 30.24 -13.72 -9.01
N GLN A 326 29.20 -12.91 -8.81
CA GLN A 326 28.14 -13.18 -7.86
C GLN A 326 26.80 -12.63 -8.36
N ALA A 327 25.77 -13.48 -8.36
CA ALA A 327 24.39 -13.06 -8.60
C ALA A 327 23.76 -12.42 -7.35
N ILE A 328 22.88 -11.45 -7.56
CA ILE A 328 22.10 -10.75 -6.54
C ILE A 328 20.62 -11.05 -6.80
N GLY A 329 19.89 -11.40 -5.75
CA GLY A 329 18.43 -11.56 -5.75
C GLY A 329 17.87 -11.25 -4.37
N ALA A 330 17.05 -10.21 -4.26
CA ALA A 330 16.49 -9.77 -2.99
C ALA A 330 15.09 -9.19 -3.16
N THR A 331 14.26 -9.37 -2.14
CA THR A 331 12.93 -8.77 -2.04
C THR A 331 12.80 -8.12 -0.67
N SER A 332 12.33 -6.88 -0.65
CA SER A 332 12.23 -6.08 0.55
C SER A 332 10.85 -5.44 0.64
N THR A 333 10.32 -5.43 1.86
CA THR A 333 9.09 -4.73 2.23
C THR A 333 9.41 -3.79 3.39
N THR A 334 9.25 -2.49 3.15
CA THR A 334 9.38 -1.47 4.18
C THR A 334 7.99 -1.02 4.60
N GLU A 335 7.64 -1.20 5.88
CA GLU A 335 6.33 -0.79 6.39
C GLU A 335 6.25 0.74 6.47
N GLY A 336 5.13 1.29 6.00
CA GLY A 336 4.86 2.72 6.05
C GLY A 336 4.70 3.23 7.49
N LYS A 337 4.99 4.51 7.71
CA LYS A 337 4.77 5.18 9.00
C LYS A 337 4.06 6.52 8.83
N GLY A 338 3.05 6.74 9.67
CA GLY A 338 2.30 7.98 9.67
C GLY A 338 1.52 8.15 8.38
N TYR A 339 1.99 9.02 7.49
CA TYR A 339 1.37 9.29 6.19
C TYR A 339 2.04 8.58 5.01
N SER A 340 3.14 7.83 5.24
CA SER A 340 3.74 6.98 4.20
C SER A 340 3.04 5.61 4.12
N ALA A 341 2.98 5.07 2.91
CA ALA A 341 2.52 3.72 2.59
C ALA A 341 3.65 2.69 2.71
N ASP A 342 3.24 1.43 2.75
CA ASP A 342 4.15 0.29 2.55
C ASP A 342 4.82 0.42 1.18
N PHE A 343 6.12 0.10 1.14
CA PHE A 343 6.93 0.17 -0.07
C PHE A 343 7.63 -1.17 -0.28
N ASP A 344 7.37 -1.75 -1.44
CA ASP A 344 7.95 -3.03 -1.85
C ASP A 344 8.96 -2.80 -2.96
N HIS A 345 10.09 -3.51 -2.90
CA HIS A 345 11.02 -3.55 -4.01
C HIS A 345 11.70 -4.91 -4.16
N THR A 346 12.04 -5.24 -5.41
CA THR A 346 12.77 -6.46 -5.75
C THR A 346 13.96 -6.12 -6.62
N THR A 347 15.15 -6.56 -6.21
CA THR A 347 16.42 -6.30 -6.88
C THR A 347 17.02 -7.60 -7.40
N GLY A 348 17.38 -7.61 -8.68
CA GLY A 348 18.08 -8.72 -9.34
C GLY A 348 19.30 -8.21 -10.10
N GLY A 349 20.42 -8.92 -10.04
CA GLY A 349 21.64 -8.44 -10.72
C GLY A 349 22.81 -9.40 -10.68
N ILE A 350 23.95 -8.91 -11.17
CA ILE A 350 25.22 -9.63 -11.16
C ILE A 350 26.39 -8.67 -10.98
N VAL A 351 27.37 -9.09 -10.19
CA VAL A 351 28.63 -8.38 -9.98
C VAL A 351 29.77 -9.28 -10.45
N PHE A 352 30.73 -8.68 -11.15
CA PHE A 352 31.99 -9.30 -11.55
C PHE A 352 33.13 -8.58 -10.83
N GLY A 353 34.16 -9.31 -10.44
CA GLY A 353 35.33 -8.74 -9.80
C GLY A 353 36.63 -9.40 -10.22
N ALA A 354 37.71 -8.64 -10.05
CA ALA A 354 39.07 -9.13 -10.21
C ALA A 354 39.93 -8.62 -9.05
N ASP A 355 40.76 -9.48 -8.46
CA ASP A 355 41.66 -9.14 -7.36
C ASP A 355 42.97 -9.94 -7.39
N ALA A 356 44.01 -9.38 -6.78
CA ALA A 356 45.31 -10.03 -6.65
C ALA A 356 45.95 -9.70 -5.30
N THR A 357 46.98 -10.48 -4.93
CA THR A 357 47.75 -10.21 -3.72
C THR A 357 48.77 -9.08 -3.95
N ALA A 358 48.97 -8.27 -2.91
CA ALA A 358 49.94 -7.18 -2.85
C ALA A 358 50.54 -7.15 -1.44
N GLY A 359 51.58 -7.96 -1.22
CA GLY A 359 52.09 -8.22 0.13
C GLY A 359 51.06 -9.01 0.95
N SER A 360 50.75 -8.56 2.17
CA SER A 360 49.69 -9.17 3.01
C SER A 360 48.28 -8.76 2.61
N TRP A 361 48.13 -7.84 1.64
CA TRP A 361 46.85 -7.33 1.20
C TRP A 361 46.35 -8.10 -0.02
N ARG A 362 45.05 -8.17 -0.15
CA ARG A 362 44.37 -8.51 -1.40
C ARG A 362 43.63 -7.27 -1.87
N LEU A 363 43.86 -6.85 -3.11
CA LEU A 363 43.29 -5.63 -3.69
C LEU A 363 42.58 -5.97 -4.98
N GLY A 364 41.44 -5.32 -5.24
CA GLY A 364 40.66 -5.59 -6.43
C GLY A 364 39.70 -4.49 -6.83
N ALA A 365 39.00 -4.75 -7.92
CA ALA A 365 37.94 -3.90 -8.46
C ALA A 365 36.72 -4.74 -8.85
N ILE A 366 35.55 -4.10 -8.84
CA ILE A 366 34.29 -4.70 -9.32
C ILE A 366 33.65 -3.84 -10.41
N ALA A 367 32.87 -4.50 -11.25
CA ALA A 367 31.83 -3.89 -12.07
C ALA A 367 30.56 -4.76 -11.98
N GLY A 368 29.39 -4.15 -11.99
CA GLY A 368 28.14 -4.88 -11.88
C GLY A 368 26.96 -4.14 -12.51
N TYR A 369 25.89 -4.89 -12.71
CA TYR A 369 24.61 -4.37 -13.16
C TYR A 369 23.48 -5.00 -12.34
N SER A 370 22.49 -4.20 -11.98
CA SER A 370 21.27 -4.69 -11.35
C SER A 370 20.05 -3.94 -11.89
N ARG A 371 18.88 -4.57 -11.76
CA ARG A 371 17.59 -3.95 -11.99
C ARG A 371 16.77 -4.07 -10.72
N THR A 372 16.12 -2.97 -10.35
CA THR A 372 15.19 -2.93 -9.22
C THR A 372 13.80 -2.57 -9.73
N ASN A 373 12.78 -3.26 -9.25
CA ASN A 373 11.38 -2.86 -9.47
C ASN A 373 10.80 -2.39 -8.13
N PHE A 374 9.92 -1.38 -8.18
CA PHE A 374 9.35 -0.70 -7.02
C PHE A 374 7.83 -0.68 -7.13
N ASP A 375 7.14 -0.89 -6.01
CA ASP A 375 5.69 -0.85 -5.94
C ASP A 375 5.22 -0.14 -4.66
N VAL A 376 4.18 0.70 -4.82
CA VAL A 376 3.43 1.35 -3.73
C VAL A 376 1.95 1.18 -4.03
N ASP A 377 1.42 0.01 -3.70
CA ASP A 377 0.05 -0.39 -4.03
C ASP A 377 -0.99 0.61 -3.50
N ALA A 378 -0.81 1.08 -2.26
CA ALA A 378 -1.70 2.07 -1.63
C ALA A 378 -1.65 3.47 -2.28
N ARG A 379 -0.76 3.70 -3.24
CA ARG A 379 -0.66 4.93 -4.05
C ARG A 379 -0.85 4.68 -5.54
N SER A 380 -1.20 3.45 -5.95
CA SER A 380 -1.26 3.05 -7.36
C SER A 380 -0.04 3.54 -8.16
N SER A 381 1.14 3.39 -7.55
CA SER A 381 2.42 3.85 -8.09
C SER A 381 3.38 2.69 -8.22
N SER A 382 4.14 2.67 -9.31
CA SER A 382 5.17 1.67 -9.56
C SER A 382 6.35 2.29 -10.30
N GLY A 383 7.45 1.57 -10.38
CA GLY A 383 8.63 2.02 -11.10
C GLY A 383 9.68 0.94 -11.25
N SER A 384 10.75 1.29 -11.93
CA SER A 384 11.94 0.46 -11.99
C SER A 384 13.18 1.30 -12.14
N SER A 385 14.34 0.72 -11.81
CA SER A 385 15.63 1.32 -12.11
C SER A 385 16.60 0.33 -12.74
N ASP A 386 17.41 0.83 -13.66
CA ASP A 386 18.57 0.15 -14.23
C ASP A 386 19.84 0.73 -13.60
N ASN A 387 20.59 -0.13 -12.91
CA ASN A 387 21.68 0.29 -12.04
C ASN A 387 23.03 -0.24 -12.55
N VAL A 388 24.05 0.62 -12.60
CA VAL A 388 25.43 0.25 -12.94
C VAL A 388 26.33 0.52 -11.76
N HIS A 389 27.14 -0.47 -11.38
CA HIS A 389 28.00 -0.44 -10.20
C HIS A 389 29.47 -0.53 -10.59
N LEU A 390 30.31 0.28 -9.95
CA LEU A 390 31.77 0.22 -10.05
C LEU A 390 32.36 0.35 -8.66
N GLY A 391 33.49 -0.30 -8.40
CA GLY A 391 34.18 -0.08 -7.14
C GLY A 391 35.54 -0.71 -7.04
N ILE A 392 36.19 -0.41 -5.92
CA ILE A 392 37.49 -0.93 -5.52
C ILE A 392 37.40 -1.45 -4.10
N TYR A 393 38.19 -2.45 -3.79
CA TYR A 393 38.19 -3.07 -2.47
C TYR A 393 39.54 -3.62 -2.09
N GLY A 394 39.69 -3.85 -0.78
CA GLY A 394 40.86 -4.49 -0.24
C GLY A 394 40.62 -5.15 1.11
N GLY A 395 41.45 -6.13 1.42
CA GLY A 395 41.44 -6.76 2.74
C GLY A 395 42.80 -7.36 3.09
N THR A 396 43.00 -7.63 4.37
CA THR A 396 44.20 -8.24 4.92
C THR A 396 43.87 -8.96 6.23
N GLU A 397 44.73 -9.90 6.62
CA GLU A 397 44.66 -10.58 7.91
C GLU A 397 45.97 -10.33 8.69
N TRP A 398 45.83 -9.89 9.94
CA TRP A 398 46.91 -9.68 10.89
C TRP A 398 46.80 -10.68 12.04
N GLY A 399 47.28 -11.90 11.80
CA GLY A 399 47.07 -13.01 12.72
C GLY A 399 45.57 -13.35 12.80
N PRO A 400 44.92 -13.27 13.98
CA PRO A 400 43.48 -13.51 14.10
C PRO A 400 42.63 -12.30 13.69
N VAL A 401 43.21 -11.13 13.44
CA VAL A 401 42.46 -9.91 13.12
C VAL A 401 42.30 -9.75 11.61
N GLY A 402 41.06 -9.79 11.14
CA GLY A 402 40.72 -9.49 9.75
C GLY A 402 40.36 -8.03 9.56
N PHE A 403 40.84 -7.40 8.49
CA PHE A 403 40.42 -6.06 8.06
C PHE A 403 39.96 -6.09 6.60
N ARG A 404 38.79 -5.52 6.32
CA ARG A 404 38.17 -5.50 4.98
C ARG A 404 37.56 -4.14 4.72
N THR A 405 37.67 -3.66 3.49
CA THR A 405 37.15 -2.34 3.12
C THR A 405 36.82 -2.28 1.63
N GLY A 406 35.89 -1.39 1.27
CA GLY A 406 35.50 -1.14 -0.11
C GLY A 406 35.00 0.28 -0.31
N PHE A 407 35.07 0.73 -1.56
CA PHE A 407 34.50 1.99 -2.04
C PHE A 407 33.77 1.72 -3.36
N PHE A 408 32.52 2.17 -3.46
CA PHE A 408 31.66 1.91 -4.59
C PHE A 408 30.94 3.17 -5.07
N TYR A 409 30.70 3.20 -6.37
CA TYR A 409 29.88 4.18 -7.06
C TYR A 409 28.83 3.45 -7.88
N SER A 410 27.58 3.84 -7.71
CA SER A 410 26.43 3.31 -8.43
C SER A 410 25.71 4.45 -9.14
N SER A 411 25.39 4.25 -10.42
CA SER A 411 24.47 5.10 -11.19
C SER A 411 23.14 4.37 -11.31
N HIS A 412 22.05 5.12 -11.18
CA HIS A 412 20.68 4.61 -11.21
C HIS A 412 19.89 5.42 -12.25
N ASP A 413 19.42 4.77 -13.30
CA ASP A 413 18.44 5.32 -14.25
C ASP A 413 17.06 4.89 -13.75
N ILE A 414 16.18 5.85 -13.44
CA ILE A 414 14.92 5.60 -12.72
C ILE A 414 13.76 6.00 -13.59
N SER A 415 12.79 5.10 -13.75
CA SER A 415 11.51 5.39 -14.39
C SER A 415 10.36 5.06 -13.42
N THR A 416 9.40 5.97 -13.31
CA THR A 416 8.26 5.85 -12.38
C THR A 416 6.96 6.16 -13.08
N THR A 417 5.88 5.50 -12.65
CA THR A 417 4.51 5.76 -13.06
C THR A 417 3.61 5.83 -11.85
N ARG A 418 2.72 6.83 -11.83
CA ARG A 418 1.73 7.04 -10.76
C ARG A 418 0.37 7.30 -11.37
N HIS A 419 -0.65 6.60 -10.90
CA HIS A 419 -2.03 6.85 -11.30
C HIS A 419 -2.74 7.68 -10.23
N VAL A 420 -3.16 8.88 -10.62
CA VAL A 420 -3.89 9.80 -9.75
C VAL A 420 -5.32 9.85 -10.22
N VAL A 421 -6.22 9.25 -9.44
CA VAL A 421 -7.64 9.15 -9.79
C VAL A 421 -8.47 9.85 -8.74
N PHE A 422 -9.04 10.99 -9.11
CA PHE A 422 -10.10 11.68 -8.39
C PHE A 422 -11.38 11.65 -9.23
N PRO A 423 -12.57 11.83 -8.64
CA PRO A 423 -13.78 11.73 -9.45
C PRO A 423 -13.92 12.94 -10.43
N ALA A 424 -13.21 14.05 -10.21
CA ALA A 424 -13.11 15.18 -11.14
C ALA A 424 -11.98 15.06 -12.21
N PHE A 425 -10.96 14.22 -12.00
CA PHE A 425 -9.88 14.03 -12.97
C PHE A 425 -9.13 12.72 -12.76
N SER A 426 -8.60 12.15 -13.84
CA SER A 426 -7.75 10.97 -13.81
C SER A 426 -6.50 11.22 -14.63
N GLU A 427 -5.32 11.12 -14.03
CA GLU A 427 -4.04 11.36 -14.68
C GLU A 427 -3.10 10.16 -14.47
N THR A 428 -2.38 9.78 -15.53
CA THR A 428 -1.25 8.86 -15.45
C THR A 428 0.00 9.70 -15.59
N LEU A 429 0.78 9.73 -14.51
CA LEU A 429 1.95 10.59 -14.38
C LEU A 429 3.20 9.73 -14.51
N SER A 430 4.15 10.17 -15.34
CA SER A 430 5.42 9.46 -15.56
C SER A 430 6.59 10.40 -15.40
N ALA A 431 7.66 9.91 -14.76
CA ALA A 431 8.92 10.64 -14.63
C ALA A 431 10.11 9.70 -14.84
N ASP A 432 11.09 10.20 -15.58
CA ASP A 432 12.40 9.59 -15.80
C ASP A 432 13.49 10.52 -15.25
N TYR A 433 14.39 10.00 -14.42
CA TYR A 433 15.45 10.78 -13.77
C TYR A 433 16.59 9.90 -13.27
N ASP A 434 17.74 10.52 -13.01
CA ASP A 434 18.93 9.82 -12.55
C ASP A 434 19.16 9.99 -11.05
N ALA A 435 19.80 8.99 -10.44
CA ALA A 435 20.40 9.10 -9.12
C ALA A 435 21.78 8.44 -9.05
N ARG A 436 22.57 8.79 -8.04
CA ARG A 436 23.94 8.31 -7.85
C ARG A 436 24.19 7.99 -6.39
N THR A 437 24.67 6.78 -6.11
CA THR A 437 25.07 6.35 -4.77
C THR A 437 26.58 6.26 -4.70
N THR A 438 27.19 6.95 -3.74
CA THR A 438 28.60 6.76 -3.37
C THR A 438 28.63 6.14 -1.98
N GLN A 439 29.28 4.99 -1.85
CA GLN A 439 29.35 4.26 -0.59
C GLN A 439 30.76 3.77 -0.27
N ALA A 440 31.03 3.59 1.01
CA ALA A 440 32.26 2.98 1.49
C ALA A 440 31.98 2.18 2.76
N PHE A 441 32.74 1.11 2.97
CA PHE A 441 32.67 0.35 4.20
C PHE A 441 34.04 -0.06 4.73
N ALA A 442 34.10 -0.33 6.02
CA ALA A 442 35.23 -0.98 6.68
C ALA A 442 34.72 -1.97 7.73
N GLU A 443 35.32 -3.15 7.79
CA GLU A 443 35.05 -4.18 8.78
C GLU A 443 36.34 -4.63 9.45
N LEU A 444 36.27 -4.78 10.78
CA LEU A 444 37.25 -5.48 11.60
C LEU A 444 36.62 -6.74 12.17
N SER A 445 37.35 -7.86 12.14
CA SER A 445 36.92 -9.13 12.69
C SER A 445 38.01 -9.79 13.52
N TYR A 446 37.65 -10.67 14.46
CA TYR A 446 38.61 -11.42 15.28
C TYR A 446 38.27 -12.91 15.30
N ARG A 447 39.11 -13.74 14.69
CA ARG A 447 38.91 -15.19 14.60
C ARG A 447 39.28 -15.91 15.90
N MET A 448 38.43 -16.83 16.31
CA MET A 448 38.63 -17.74 17.44
C MET A 448 38.27 -19.16 17.03
N ASP A 449 39.24 -20.08 17.07
CA ASP A 449 39.05 -21.49 16.74
C ASP A 449 38.88 -22.35 18.00
N PHE A 450 37.89 -23.24 18.00
CA PHE A 450 37.55 -24.19 19.07
C PHE A 450 37.23 -25.57 18.48
N GLU A 451 38.25 -26.42 18.34
CA GLU A 451 38.12 -27.76 17.72
C GLU A 451 37.47 -27.68 16.33
N ASP A 452 36.26 -28.24 16.17
CA ASP A 452 35.50 -28.27 14.91
C ASP A 452 34.63 -27.03 14.68
N THR A 453 34.66 -26.07 15.62
CA THR A 453 33.88 -24.83 15.57
C THR A 453 34.79 -23.61 15.52
N ALA A 454 34.44 -22.62 14.71
CA ALA A 454 35.10 -21.32 14.74
C ALA A 454 34.09 -20.18 14.91
N PHE A 455 34.51 -19.14 15.62
CA PHE A 455 33.74 -17.93 15.86
C PHE A 455 34.52 -16.71 15.37
N GLU A 456 33.81 -15.73 14.82
CA GLU A 456 34.37 -14.49 14.32
C GLU A 456 33.42 -13.33 14.66
N PRO A 457 33.54 -12.72 15.86
CA PRO A 457 32.98 -11.41 16.12
C PRO A 457 33.53 -10.37 15.13
N PHE A 458 32.66 -9.48 14.68
CA PHE A 458 33.03 -8.39 13.78
C PHE A 458 32.31 -7.08 14.13
N ALA A 459 32.95 -5.99 13.74
CA ALA A 459 32.41 -4.65 13.76
C ALA A 459 32.58 -4.03 12.37
N ASN A 460 31.48 -3.61 11.78
CA ASN A 460 31.43 -3.01 10.45
C ASN A 460 30.88 -1.58 10.55
N LEU A 461 31.47 -0.67 9.78
CA LEU A 461 31.00 0.69 9.55
C LEU A 461 30.84 0.90 8.04
N SER A 462 29.63 1.22 7.60
CA SER A 462 29.32 1.60 6.22
C SER A 462 28.77 3.03 6.17
N TYR A 463 29.04 3.73 5.08
CA TYR A 463 28.50 5.05 4.79
C TYR A 463 27.99 5.06 3.35
N ALA A 464 26.78 5.56 3.13
CA ALA A 464 26.18 5.74 1.82
C ALA A 464 25.67 7.17 1.67
N ARG A 465 26.02 7.80 0.54
CA ARG A 465 25.47 9.07 0.10
C ARG A 465 24.74 8.85 -1.21
N LEU A 466 23.44 9.10 -1.21
CA LEU A 466 22.62 9.15 -2.40
C LEU A 466 22.45 10.61 -2.83
N LYS A 467 22.59 10.87 -4.12
CA LYS A 467 22.20 12.12 -4.77
C LYS A 467 21.18 11.79 -5.86
N SER A 468 19.98 12.32 -5.77
CA SER A 468 18.94 12.23 -6.80
C SER A 468 18.89 13.55 -7.56
N ASP A 469 18.87 13.48 -8.88
CA ASP A 469 18.69 14.66 -9.71
C ASP A 469 17.23 15.14 -9.63
N GLY A 470 16.99 16.38 -10.09
CA GLY A 470 15.64 16.93 -10.18
C GLY A 470 14.86 16.31 -11.33
N PHE A 471 13.53 16.33 -11.24
CA PHE A 471 12.65 15.75 -12.25
C PHE A 471 11.36 16.56 -12.41
N SER A 472 10.63 16.25 -13.48
CA SER A 472 9.29 16.75 -13.73
C SER A 472 8.44 15.62 -14.29
N GLU A 473 7.34 15.32 -13.61
CA GLU A 473 6.35 14.37 -14.11
C GLU A 473 5.67 14.92 -15.38
N THR A 474 5.31 14.02 -16.28
CA THR A 474 4.57 14.26 -17.51
C THR A 474 3.29 13.43 -17.53
N GLY A 475 2.37 13.68 -18.46
CA GLY A 475 1.13 12.89 -18.61
C GLY A 475 -0.09 13.46 -17.86
N GLY A 476 0.06 14.58 -17.16
CA GLY A 476 -1.03 15.30 -16.50
C GLY A 476 -0.72 16.79 -16.33
N THR A 477 -1.75 17.59 -16.03
CA THR A 477 -1.65 19.03 -15.80
C THR A 477 -2.01 19.44 -14.37
N ILE A 478 -2.82 18.65 -13.68
CA ILE A 478 -3.37 18.97 -12.35
C ILE A 478 -2.47 18.42 -11.24
N ALA A 479 -2.09 17.15 -11.33
CA ALA A 479 -1.41 16.42 -10.26
C ALA A 479 0.06 16.10 -10.56
N ALA A 480 0.58 16.56 -11.71
CA ALA A 480 1.99 16.44 -12.05
C ALA A 480 2.87 17.24 -11.07
N LEU A 481 3.95 16.60 -10.65
CA LEU A 481 4.90 17.08 -9.66
C LEU A 481 6.26 17.34 -10.30
N THR A 482 6.95 18.34 -9.78
CA THR A 482 8.37 18.57 -10.03
C THR A 482 9.14 18.51 -8.72
N SER A 483 10.42 18.16 -8.80
CA SER A 483 11.35 18.14 -7.68
C SER A 483 12.68 18.73 -8.13
N ASP A 484 13.31 19.48 -7.25
CA ASP A 484 14.72 19.84 -7.40
C ASP A 484 15.62 18.66 -7.00
N GLU A 485 16.92 18.79 -7.27
CA GLU A 485 17.92 17.82 -6.81
C GLU A 485 17.91 17.71 -5.29
N SER A 486 18.21 16.52 -4.78
CA SER A 486 18.28 16.28 -3.34
C SER A 486 19.31 15.20 -3.00
N SER A 487 19.74 15.16 -1.74
CA SER A 487 20.71 14.16 -1.28
C SER A 487 20.36 13.63 0.08
N MET A 488 20.73 12.38 0.33
CA MET A 488 20.53 11.66 1.58
C MET A 488 21.86 11.03 2.01
N ASN A 489 22.21 11.13 3.29
CA ASN A 489 23.43 10.58 3.85
C ASN A 489 23.13 9.69 5.05
N THR A 490 23.52 8.43 4.95
CA THR A 490 23.23 7.43 5.97
C THR A 490 24.49 6.66 6.32
N ALA A 491 24.78 6.55 7.60
CA ALA A 491 25.83 5.67 8.09
C ALA A 491 25.21 4.45 8.78
N PHE A 492 25.85 3.31 8.70
CA PHE A 492 25.43 2.08 9.35
C PHE A 492 26.58 1.54 10.19
N THR A 493 26.28 1.08 11.39
CA THR A 493 27.20 0.25 12.17
C THR A 493 26.57 -1.10 12.37
N THR A 494 27.32 -2.16 12.09
CA THR A 494 26.88 -3.53 12.33
C THR A 494 27.85 -4.22 13.28
N PHE A 495 27.34 -4.68 14.41
CA PHE A 495 28.08 -5.54 15.32
C PHE A 495 27.50 -6.93 15.24
N GLY A 496 28.33 -7.94 15.00
CA GLY A 496 27.83 -9.29 14.87
C GLY A 496 28.85 -10.35 15.20
N VAL A 497 28.40 -11.59 15.13
CA VAL A 497 29.22 -12.77 15.27
C VAL A 497 28.89 -13.72 14.13
N ARG A 498 29.94 -14.27 13.53
CA ARG A 498 29.86 -15.37 12.58
C ARG A 498 30.32 -16.64 13.27
N ALA A 499 29.69 -17.75 12.94
CA ALA A 499 30.07 -19.06 13.44
C ALA A 499 30.02 -20.09 12.32
N SER A 500 30.90 -21.08 12.39
CA SER A 500 30.83 -22.26 11.52
C SER A 500 31.24 -23.51 12.25
N THR A 501 30.61 -24.62 11.87
CA THR A 501 30.97 -25.96 12.35
C THR A 501 30.94 -26.94 11.19
N ASP A 502 31.91 -27.84 11.16
CA ASP A 502 31.89 -28.97 10.24
C ASP A 502 31.03 -30.09 10.82
N ILE A 503 30.19 -30.68 9.98
CA ILE A 503 29.37 -31.86 10.31
C ILE A 503 29.72 -33.00 9.37
N ALA A 504 29.89 -34.19 9.96
CA ALA A 504 30.07 -35.42 9.20
C ALA A 504 28.71 -35.98 8.77
N LEU A 505 28.53 -36.17 7.46
CA LEU A 505 27.44 -36.96 6.87
C LEU A 505 28.05 -38.31 6.42
N GLU A 506 27.25 -39.37 6.28
CA GLU A 506 27.78 -40.73 5.98
C GLU A 506 28.71 -40.76 4.75
N ASP A 507 28.35 -40.04 3.68
CA ASP A 507 29.10 -40.02 2.41
C ASP A 507 29.70 -38.65 2.05
N ALA A 508 29.55 -37.64 2.92
CA ALA A 508 29.99 -36.27 2.64
C ALA A 508 30.39 -35.49 3.90
N LYS A 509 31.18 -34.43 3.73
CA LYS A 509 31.37 -33.41 4.76
C LYS A 509 30.52 -32.20 4.40
N ALA A 510 29.76 -31.68 5.35
CA ALA A 510 29.07 -30.42 5.19
C ALA A 510 29.54 -29.41 6.24
N THR A 511 29.55 -28.14 5.89
CA THR A 511 29.86 -27.05 6.81
C THR A 511 28.58 -26.25 7.03
N VAL A 512 28.14 -26.17 8.28
CA VAL A 512 27.04 -25.31 8.71
C VAL A 512 27.64 -23.99 9.14
N ARG A 513 27.08 -22.89 8.66
CA ARG A 513 27.52 -21.54 9.02
C ARG A 513 26.34 -20.64 9.31
N GLY A 514 26.57 -19.66 10.17
CA GLY A 514 25.58 -18.65 10.50
C GLY A 514 26.20 -17.33 10.92
N MET A 515 25.40 -16.28 10.81
CA MET A 515 25.73 -14.94 11.28
C MET A 515 24.53 -14.36 12.01
N LEU A 516 24.80 -13.67 13.11
CA LEU A 516 23.84 -12.80 13.77
C LEU A 516 24.50 -11.45 13.99
N GLY A 517 23.78 -10.37 13.69
CA GLY A 517 24.27 -9.02 13.90
C GLY A 517 23.16 -8.04 14.24
N TRP A 518 23.54 -6.99 14.95
CA TRP A 518 22.71 -5.82 15.16
C TRP A 518 23.25 -4.68 14.29
N ARG A 519 22.40 -4.18 13.40
CA ARG A 519 22.69 -3.05 12.53
C ARG A 519 21.96 -1.81 13.06
N HIS A 520 22.68 -0.71 13.20
CA HIS A 520 22.14 0.59 13.57
C HIS A 520 22.39 1.62 12.46
N ALA A 521 21.35 2.36 12.07
CA ALA A 521 21.41 3.41 11.07
C ALA A 521 21.46 4.81 11.71
N TYR A 522 22.29 5.69 11.16
CA TYR A 522 22.51 7.06 11.61
C TYR A 522 22.34 8.05 10.46
N GLY A 523 22.03 9.30 10.79
CA GLY A 523 21.86 10.37 9.80
C GLY A 523 20.45 10.36 9.22
N ASP A 524 20.36 10.54 7.90
CA ASP A 524 19.08 10.57 7.21
C ASP A 524 18.56 9.13 7.11
N ILE A 525 17.47 8.81 7.82
CA ILE A 525 16.80 7.49 7.78
C ILE A 525 15.33 7.61 7.38
N THR A 526 14.84 8.83 7.16
CA THR A 526 13.48 9.11 6.70
C THR A 526 13.60 9.79 5.35
N PRO A 527 13.48 9.04 4.24
CA PRO A 527 13.58 9.61 2.91
C PRO A 527 12.50 10.67 2.69
N SER A 528 12.89 11.82 2.13
CA SER A 528 11.94 12.86 1.74
C SER A 528 12.31 13.53 0.41
N SER A 529 11.29 14.14 -0.21
CA SER A 529 11.40 14.94 -1.43
C SER A 529 10.54 16.18 -1.27
N ASN A 530 11.07 17.35 -1.63
CA ASN A 530 10.24 18.54 -1.77
C ASN A 530 9.62 18.52 -3.17
N LEU A 531 8.30 18.39 -3.22
CA LEU A 531 7.56 18.27 -4.46
C LEU A 531 6.70 19.51 -4.69
N VAL A 532 6.58 19.91 -5.96
CA VAL A 532 5.88 21.13 -6.36
C VAL A 532 4.86 20.78 -7.45
N PHE A 533 3.61 21.16 -7.24
CA PHE A 533 2.60 21.07 -8.30
C PHE A 533 2.84 22.13 -9.38
N ASN A 534 2.28 21.93 -10.57
CA ASN A 534 2.25 22.93 -11.64
C ASN A 534 1.64 24.29 -11.22
N THR A 535 0.83 24.33 -10.16
CA THR A 535 0.28 25.56 -9.58
C THR A 535 1.30 26.38 -8.78
N GLY A 536 2.47 25.82 -8.50
CA GLY A 536 3.52 26.39 -7.64
C GLY A 536 3.37 26.05 -6.15
N ALA A 537 2.34 25.31 -5.76
CA ALA A 537 2.20 24.82 -4.38
C ALA A 537 3.23 23.72 -4.09
N SER A 538 4.02 23.89 -3.03
CA SER A 538 5.06 22.94 -2.63
C SER A 538 4.75 22.26 -1.30
N PHE A 539 5.26 21.05 -1.12
CA PHE A 539 5.14 20.26 0.09
C PHE A 539 6.25 19.22 0.19
N ASP A 540 6.54 18.77 1.41
CA ASP A 540 7.46 17.65 1.62
C ASP A 540 6.69 16.32 1.58
N SER A 541 7.16 15.40 0.75
CA SER A 541 6.68 14.04 0.64
C SER A 541 7.64 13.10 1.34
N VAL A 542 7.16 12.36 2.35
CA VAL A 542 7.96 11.43 3.14
C VAL A 542 7.70 10.02 2.66
N GLY A 543 8.76 9.28 2.35
CA GLY A 543 8.69 7.88 1.93
C GLY A 543 8.73 6.89 3.10
N ALA A 544 8.78 5.60 2.76
CA ALA A 544 8.95 4.54 3.74
C ALA A 544 10.32 4.67 4.46
N PRO A 545 10.36 4.67 5.81
CA PRO A 545 11.57 4.94 6.56
C PRO A 545 12.54 3.75 6.57
N ILE A 546 13.84 4.04 6.60
CA ILE A 546 14.88 3.03 6.85
C ILE A 546 14.86 2.67 8.34
N ALA A 547 14.83 1.37 8.65
CA ALA A 547 14.92 0.88 10.02
C ALA A 547 16.16 1.42 10.74
N GLN A 548 15.94 2.11 11.87
CA GLN A 548 17.05 2.59 12.68
C GLN A 548 17.82 1.44 13.34
N ASN A 549 17.12 0.38 13.73
CA ASN A 549 17.71 -0.81 14.34
C ASN A 549 17.15 -2.04 13.63
N ALA A 550 18.05 -2.91 13.16
CA ALA A 550 17.68 -4.17 12.54
C ALA A 550 18.51 -5.32 13.10
N LEU A 551 17.88 -6.48 13.27
CA LEU A 551 18.56 -7.76 13.41
C LEU A 551 18.90 -8.25 12.01
N THR A 552 20.19 -8.43 11.73
CA THR A 552 20.67 -9.11 10.53
C THR A 552 21.00 -10.56 10.87
N MET A 553 20.66 -11.48 9.99
CA MET A 553 20.94 -12.89 10.15
C MET A 553 21.35 -13.53 8.83
N GLU A 554 22.21 -14.54 8.92
CA GLU A 554 22.57 -15.41 7.81
C GLU A 554 22.57 -16.85 8.29
N ALA A 555 22.10 -17.77 7.46
CA ALA A 555 22.28 -19.20 7.62
C ALA A 555 22.73 -19.81 6.30
N GLY A 556 23.75 -20.65 6.33
CA GLY A 556 24.30 -21.29 5.15
C GLY A 556 24.71 -22.73 5.40
N LEU A 557 24.63 -23.53 4.34
CA LEU A 557 25.06 -24.91 4.31
C LEU A 557 25.89 -25.14 3.05
N ASP A 558 27.11 -25.62 3.25
CA ASP A 558 28.06 -25.91 2.18
C ASP A 558 28.33 -27.42 2.14
N PHE A 559 28.10 -28.06 0.99
CA PHE A 559 28.28 -29.51 0.79
C PHE A 559 29.50 -29.81 -0.06
N ASN A 560 30.42 -30.62 0.45
CA ASN A 560 31.54 -31.13 -0.31
C ASN A 560 31.10 -32.34 -1.15
N LEU A 561 30.81 -32.11 -2.43
CA LEU A 561 30.42 -33.15 -3.39
C LEU A 561 31.62 -33.99 -3.87
N ALA A 562 32.81 -33.40 -3.90
CA ALA A 562 34.07 -34.06 -4.26
C ALA A 562 35.25 -33.34 -3.56
N LYS A 563 36.49 -33.81 -3.76
CA LYS A 563 37.70 -33.14 -3.22
C LYS A 563 37.86 -31.69 -3.70
N ASN A 564 37.22 -31.34 -4.81
CA ASN A 564 37.26 -30.05 -5.50
C ASN A 564 35.84 -29.64 -5.96
N ALA A 565 34.78 -29.95 -5.22
CA ALA A 565 33.45 -29.46 -5.58
C ALA A 565 32.63 -29.17 -4.33
N THR A 566 32.22 -27.90 -4.15
CA THR A 566 31.45 -27.45 -2.99
C THR A 566 30.24 -26.63 -3.42
N ILE A 567 29.02 -27.13 -3.19
CA ILE A 567 27.80 -26.35 -3.42
C ILE A 567 27.37 -25.69 -2.11
N GLY A 568 27.14 -24.38 -2.14
CA GLY A 568 26.67 -23.61 -1.00
C GLY A 568 25.30 -23.00 -1.22
N VAL A 569 24.40 -23.12 -0.25
CA VAL A 569 23.15 -22.35 -0.24
C VAL A 569 23.13 -21.51 1.02
N SER A 570 22.72 -20.25 0.88
CA SER A 570 22.60 -19.34 2.01
C SER A 570 21.31 -18.53 1.94
N TYR A 571 20.79 -18.20 3.10
CA TYR A 571 19.70 -17.27 3.27
C TYR A 571 20.19 -16.15 4.18
N SER A 572 19.97 -14.90 3.78
CA SER A 572 20.20 -13.74 4.64
C SER A 572 18.92 -12.90 4.75
N GLY A 573 18.75 -12.26 5.89
CA GLY A 573 17.59 -11.41 6.12
C GLY A 573 17.89 -10.32 7.14
N GLN A 574 17.14 -9.24 7.04
CA GLN A 574 17.13 -8.16 8.01
C GLN A 574 15.70 -7.98 8.51
N ILE A 575 15.54 -8.00 9.83
CA ILE A 575 14.25 -7.82 10.48
C ILE A 575 14.35 -6.63 11.43
N ALA A 576 13.42 -5.69 11.27
CA ALA A 576 13.23 -4.55 12.15
C ALA A 576 11.74 -4.41 12.50
N GLY A 577 11.43 -3.54 13.47
CA GLY A 577 10.04 -3.31 13.89
C GLY A 577 9.14 -2.76 12.78
N ASP A 578 9.72 -2.13 11.75
CA ASP A 578 8.99 -1.42 10.69
C ASP A 578 9.56 -1.71 9.29
N THR A 579 10.40 -2.74 9.16
CA THR A 579 11.03 -3.13 7.89
C THR A 579 11.33 -4.61 7.94
N GLN A 580 10.93 -5.34 6.91
CA GLN A 580 11.24 -6.76 6.73
C GLN A 580 11.89 -6.92 5.37
N ASP A 581 13.19 -7.23 5.37
CA ASP A 581 13.99 -7.39 4.17
C ASP A 581 14.54 -8.82 4.10
N HIS A 582 14.30 -9.48 2.98
CA HIS A 582 14.63 -10.88 2.76
C HIS A 582 15.47 -11.03 1.49
N ALA A 583 16.72 -11.46 1.65
CA ALA A 583 17.63 -11.69 0.53
C ALA A 583 17.91 -13.20 0.37
N GLY A 584 17.53 -13.75 -0.77
CA GLY A 584 17.81 -15.14 -1.11
C GLY A 584 19.11 -15.25 -1.90
N LYS A 585 20.14 -15.92 -1.36
CA LYS A 585 21.43 -16.03 -2.04
C LYS A 585 21.82 -17.49 -2.33
N ILE A 586 21.80 -17.85 -3.61
CA ILE A 586 22.30 -19.15 -4.06
C ILE A 586 23.75 -19.00 -4.54
N ASN A 587 24.70 -19.70 -3.91
CA ASN A 587 26.12 -19.66 -4.25
C ASN A 587 26.56 -21.01 -4.85
N PHE A 588 26.63 -21.09 -6.18
CA PHE A 588 27.10 -22.30 -6.84
C PHE A 588 28.63 -22.22 -7.06
N ASN A 589 29.40 -23.15 -6.48
CA ASN A 589 30.83 -23.31 -6.77
C ASN A 589 31.11 -24.74 -7.26
N VAL A 590 31.84 -24.86 -8.36
CA VAL A 590 32.41 -26.13 -8.86
C VAL A 590 33.89 -25.84 -9.04
N SER A 591 34.82 -26.72 -8.66
CA SER A 591 36.21 -26.62 -9.10
C SER A 591 36.65 -27.79 -9.97
N PHE A 592 37.44 -27.51 -11.01
CA PHE A 592 37.90 -28.51 -11.98
C PHE A 592 39.36 -28.93 -11.75
#